data_AF-A0A2R4M6K2-F1
#
_entry.id   AF-A0A2R4M6K2-F1
#
_cell.length_a   1.000
_cell.length_b   1.000
_cell.length_c   1.000
_cell.angle_alpha   90.00
_cell.angle_beta   90.00
_cell.angle_gamma   90.00
#
_symmetry.space_group_name_H-M   'P 1'
#
loop_
_entity.id
_entity.type
_entity.pdbx_description
1 polymer ?
#
loop_
_entity_poly.entity_id
_entity_poly.type
_entity_poly.pdbx_seq_one_letter_code
_entity_poly.pdbx_strand_id
1 'polypeptide(L)'
;MATEPVRLRGLVWMQGESDALDIEDAKAYAARFEAFVARLRQDLGVPDLPIVAGLISAPGDHVDLVRDTTASAALTAFKTVETRDLAHRPDGIHLTDSGLAALGQRCADALSSFEDTALIRQWLWNSGQYHAWYEGETLTPKGVVISLPHAVADNGFAESGFGQRFFRKRGTPVVYVRARMSNWFQDDEVFDVAKAIRAFIPKETKVVTYGASMGAYGGLLLSGALAADRVLAVAPQYSIDRAIVPWEKRWSKAAKRIDGFVHRMEDHVSPTAQKLVFYDPLNADRNQIALFDTDDTWSLIKIPLASHQVAQRLLDSKSLSLLFNGLFDDGPPVNDIRKAARARRRDSKIYWLTLANKSAERRPGLALYAIDRCLEVGGPKWKLKKLRETLSARETT
;
A
#
# COMPACT_ATOMS: atom_id res chain seq x y z
N MET A 1 14.59 -11.12 -14.19
CA MET A 1 13.21 -11.39 -13.74
C MET A 1 12.38 -11.71 -14.96
N ALA A 2 11.33 -12.53 -14.82
CA ALA A 2 10.42 -12.84 -15.93
C ALA A 2 9.89 -11.53 -16.54
N THR A 3 10.18 -11.33 -17.82
CA THR A 3 9.75 -10.19 -18.62
C THR A 3 8.34 -10.38 -19.17
N GLU A 4 7.75 -11.57 -18.97
CA GLU A 4 6.42 -11.91 -19.44
C GLU A 4 5.38 -11.85 -18.32
N PRO A 5 4.11 -11.53 -18.64
CA PRO A 5 3.07 -11.43 -17.64
C PRO A 5 2.79 -12.80 -17.02
N VAL A 6 2.84 -12.87 -15.69
CA VAL A 6 2.62 -14.12 -14.95
C VAL A 6 1.43 -14.00 -14.02
N ARG A 7 0.73 -15.12 -13.80
CA ARG A 7 -0.23 -15.26 -12.70
C ARG A 7 0.39 -16.16 -11.64
N LEU A 8 0.64 -15.61 -10.46
CA LEU A 8 1.11 -16.40 -9.34
C LEU A 8 -0.07 -17.16 -8.73
N ARG A 9 -0.20 -18.45 -9.08
CA ARG A 9 -1.34 -19.31 -8.69
C ARG A 9 -1.23 -19.88 -7.27
N GLY A 10 -0.03 -19.96 -6.73
CA GLY A 10 0.23 -20.49 -5.40
C GLY A 10 1.69 -20.88 -5.20
N LEU A 11 1.99 -21.38 -4.02
CA LEU A 11 3.26 -22.02 -3.67
C LEU A 11 3.01 -23.49 -3.36
N VAL A 12 3.84 -24.36 -3.93
CA VAL A 12 4.02 -25.73 -3.42
C VAL A 12 5.24 -25.73 -2.49
N TRP A 13 5.05 -26.18 -1.26
CA TRP A 13 6.08 -26.27 -0.23
C TRP A 13 6.32 -27.73 0.15
N MET A 14 7.57 -28.16 0.14
CA MET A 14 7.98 -29.49 0.59
C MET A 14 9.29 -29.35 1.34
N GLN A 15 9.22 -29.33 2.67
CA GLN A 15 10.36 -29.30 3.57
C GLN A 15 9.87 -29.66 4.98
N GLY A 16 10.77 -30.16 5.82
CA GLY A 16 10.57 -30.33 7.26
C GLY A 16 11.37 -31.51 7.82
N GLU A 17 11.97 -32.32 6.95
CA GLU A 17 12.74 -33.51 7.28
C GLU A 17 13.91 -33.19 8.21
N SER A 18 14.61 -32.07 8.00
CA SER A 18 15.71 -31.64 8.88
C SER A 18 15.20 -31.14 10.24
N ASP A 19 14.07 -30.44 10.29
CA ASP A 19 13.47 -29.96 11.53
C ASP A 19 12.91 -31.10 12.39
N ALA A 20 12.65 -32.27 11.79
CA ALA A 20 12.22 -33.47 12.51
C ALA A 20 13.37 -34.23 13.21
N LEU A 21 14.63 -33.82 13.03
CA LEU A 21 15.79 -34.44 13.68
C LEU A 21 15.98 -34.00 15.13
N ASP A 22 15.45 -32.84 15.51
CA ASP A 22 15.58 -32.25 16.84
C ASP A 22 14.20 -31.82 17.38
N ILE A 23 13.92 -32.15 18.66
CA ILE A 23 12.62 -31.89 19.27
C ILE A 23 12.30 -30.39 19.41
N GLU A 24 13.30 -29.55 19.62
CA GLU A 24 13.09 -28.10 19.77
C GLU A 24 12.79 -27.46 18.41
N ASP A 25 13.46 -27.90 17.35
CA ASP A 25 13.14 -27.49 15.98
C ASP A 25 11.76 -27.98 15.54
N ALA A 26 11.40 -29.24 15.82
CA ALA A 26 10.08 -29.79 15.52
C ALA A 26 8.96 -29.02 16.24
N LYS A 27 9.13 -28.65 17.51
CA LYS A 27 8.19 -27.81 18.25
C LYS A 27 8.09 -26.39 17.69
N ALA A 28 9.20 -25.84 17.18
CA ALA A 28 9.26 -24.48 16.63
C ALA A 28 8.76 -24.38 15.18
N TYR A 29 8.64 -25.51 14.48
CA TYR A 29 8.38 -25.56 13.04
C TYR A 29 7.13 -24.79 12.62
N ALA A 30 6.00 -25.00 13.29
CA ALA A 30 4.72 -24.35 12.95
C ALA A 30 4.85 -22.82 12.92
N ALA A 31 5.37 -22.23 14.01
CA ALA A 31 5.54 -20.79 14.12
C ALA A 31 6.52 -20.24 13.09
N ARG A 32 7.59 -20.98 12.76
CA ARG A 32 8.56 -20.60 11.74
C ARG A 32 7.96 -20.65 10.33
N PHE A 33 7.19 -21.69 10.03
CA PHE A 33 6.50 -21.87 8.76
C PHE A 33 5.42 -20.80 8.55
N GLU A 34 4.60 -20.52 9.56
CA GLU A 34 3.61 -19.44 9.52
C GLU A 34 4.26 -18.08 9.29
N ALA A 35 5.36 -17.79 10.00
CA ALA A 35 6.10 -16.55 9.82
C ALA A 35 6.76 -16.46 8.43
N PHE A 36 7.25 -17.58 7.88
CA PHE A 36 7.76 -17.65 6.52
C PHE A 36 6.66 -17.34 5.50
N VAL A 37 5.51 -18.01 5.58
CA VAL A 37 4.37 -17.76 4.68
C VAL A 37 3.90 -16.31 4.79
N ALA A 38 3.80 -15.76 5.99
CA ALA A 38 3.43 -14.36 6.20
C ALA A 38 4.40 -13.39 5.53
N ARG A 39 5.71 -13.60 5.70
CA ARG A 39 6.76 -12.80 5.04
C ARG A 39 6.71 -12.96 3.52
N LEU A 40 6.62 -14.18 3.00
CA LEU A 40 6.52 -14.44 1.57
C LEU A 40 5.31 -13.73 0.95
N ARG A 41 4.14 -13.83 1.59
CA ARG A 41 2.92 -13.14 1.17
C ARG A 41 3.06 -11.62 1.22
N GLN A 42 3.76 -11.10 2.23
CA GLN A 42 4.05 -9.67 2.34
C GLN A 42 4.99 -9.19 1.22
N ASP A 43 6.11 -9.90 1.02
CA ASP A 43 7.13 -9.58 0.03
C ASP A 43 6.55 -9.63 -1.38
N LEU A 44 5.75 -10.66 -1.65
CA LEU A 44 5.01 -10.80 -2.89
C LEU A 44 3.79 -9.88 -2.93
N GLY A 45 3.35 -9.24 -1.85
CA GLY A 45 2.10 -8.46 -1.83
C GLY A 45 0.85 -9.31 -2.13
N VAL A 46 0.90 -10.62 -1.87
CA VAL A 46 -0.19 -11.58 -2.09
C VAL A 46 -0.67 -12.18 -0.76
N PRO A 47 -1.51 -11.48 0.04
CA PRO A 47 -1.84 -11.89 1.41
C PRO A 47 -2.65 -13.19 1.50
N ASP A 48 -3.30 -13.59 0.41
CA ASP A 48 -4.08 -14.82 0.32
C ASP A 48 -3.49 -15.76 -0.75
N LEU A 49 -2.17 -15.71 -0.98
CA LEU A 49 -1.49 -16.62 -1.92
C LEU A 49 -1.78 -18.07 -1.50
N PRO A 50 -2.40 -18.90 -2.35
CA PRO A 50 -2.63 -20.30 -2.02
C PRO A 50 -1.31 -21.01 -1.69
N ILE A 51 -1.26 -21.70 -0.56
CA ILE A 51 -0.11 -22.52 -0.15
C ILE A 51 -0.57 -23.98 -0.12
N VAL A 52 0.19 -24.86 -0.76
CA VAL A 52 0.01 -26.31 -0.65
C VAL A 52 1.30 -26.90 -0.08
N ALA A 53 1.23 -27.49 1.11
CA ALA A 53 2.39 -28.13 1.73
C ALA A 53 2.28 -29.67 1.67
N GLY A 54 3.34 -30.34 1.24
CA GLY A 54 3.46 -31.78 1.43
C GLY A 54 3.76 -32.10 2.90
N LEU A 55 3.07 -33.10 3.46
CA LEU A 55 3.40 -33.62 4.79
C LEU A 55 4.61 -34.53 4.67
N ILE A 56 5.73 -34.22 5.32
CA ILE A 56 6.97 -35.01 5.22
C ILE A 56 6.78 -36.49 5.56
N SER A 57 7.57 -37.38 4.95
CA SER A 57 7.46 -38.84 5.12
C SER A 57 8.71 -39.50 5.71
N ALA A 58 9.74 -38.73 6.06
CA ALA A 58 11.01 -39.27 6.57
C ALA A 58 10.80 -40.16 7.82
N PRO A 59 11.67 -41.14 8.08
CA PRO A 59 11.70 -41.86 9.35
C PRO A 59 12.36 -40.99 10.44
N GLY A 60 11.80 -40.99 11.65
CA GLY A 60 12.36 -40.25 12.79
C GLY A 60 11.36 -39.98 13.90
N ASP A 61 11.87 -39.68 15.10
CA ASP A 61 11.10 -39.60 16.35
C ASP A 61 10.13 -38.41 16.42
N HIS A 62 10.34 -37.37 15.59
CA HIS A 62 9.56 -36.13 15.64
C HIS A 62 8.82 -35.81 14.34
N VAL A 63 8.78 -36.76 13.41
CA VAL A 63 8.16 -36.58 12.09
C VAL A 63 6.65 -36.37 12.22
N ASP A 64 5.97 -37.15 13.06
CA ASP A 64 4.54 -36.96 13.31
C ASP A 64 4.23 -35.57 13.90
N LEU A 65 5.09 -35.06 14.78
CA LEU A 65 4.94 -33.71 15.33
C LEU A 65 5.04 -32.63 14.23
N VAL A 66 6.03 -32.72 13.33
CA VAL A 66 6.15 -31.78 12.21
C VAL A 66 4.98 -31.89 11.25
N ARG A 67 4.49 -33.11 10.97
CA ARG A 67 3.32 -33.33 10.11
C ARG A 67 2.04 -32.74 10.71
N ASP A 68 1.76 -33.04 11.98
CA ASP A 68 0.56 -32.58 12.67
C ASP A 68 0.55 -31.05 12.81
N THR A 69 1.70 -30.45 13.15
CA THR A 69 1.84 -29.00 13.23
C THR A 69 1.74 -28.32 11.86
N THR A 70 2.26 -28.94 10.79
CA THR A 70 2.05 -28.44 9.42
C THR A 70 0.58 -28.52 9.02
N ALA A 71 -0.10 -29.64 9.28
CA ALA A 71 -1.50 -29.84 8.95
C ALA A 71 -2.45 -28.90 9.71
N SER A 72 -2.07 -28.49 10.92
CA SER A 72 -2.85 -27.60 11.79
C SER A 72 -2.40 -26.14 11.76
N ALA A 73 -1.46 -25.76 10.87
CA ALA A 73 -0.96 -24.40 10.76
C ALA A 73 -2.10 -23.38 10.53
N ALA A 74 -2.06 -22.26 11.25
CA ALA A 74 -3.09 -21.24 11.27
C ALA A 74 -2.99 -20.28 10.06
N LEU A 75 -3.11 -20.85 8.85
CA LEU A 75 -2.96 -20.15 7.58
C LEU A 75 -4.29 -20.05 6.81
N THR A 76 -4.57 -18.89 6.24
CA THR A 76 -5.63 -18.75 5.23
C THR A 76 -5.17 -19.36 3.90
N ALA A 77 -6.11 -19.76 3.02
CA ALA A 77 -5.79 -20.30 1.68
C ALA A 77 -4.66 -21.36 1.70
N PHE A 78 -4.79 -22.35 2.58
CA PHE A 78 -3.78 -23.37 2.83
C PHE A 78 -4.38 -24.77 2.77
N LYS A 79 -3.67 -25.71 2.15
CA LYS A 79 -3.99 -27.13 2.10
C LYS A 79 -2.73 -27.96 2.27
N THR A 80 -2.90 -29.19 2.74
CA THR A 80 -1.81 -30.16 2.81
C THR A 80 -2.03 -31.33 1.85
N VAL A 81 -0.95 -32.00 1.50
CA VAL A 81 -0.93 -33.20 0.65
C VAL A 81 -0.26 -34.33 1.41
N GLU A 82 -0.93 -35.49 1.47
CA GLU A 82 -0.35 -36.70 2.04
C GLU A 82 0.76 -37.25 1.13
N THR A 83 1.85 -37.73 1.74
CA THR A 83 3.02 -38.28 1.03
C THR A 83 3.42 -39.68 1.50
N ARG A 84 2.95 -40.17 2.66
CA ARG A 84 3.34 -41.47 3.23
C ARG A 84 2.93 -42.66 2.36
N ASP A 85 1.84 -42.53 1.63
CA ASP A 85 1.30 -43.56 0.74
C ASP A 85 1.89 -43.51 -0.68
N LEU A 86 2.84 -42.60 -0.93
CA LEU A 86 3.55 -42.51 -2.21
C LEU A 86 4.69 -43.52 -2.27
N ALA A 87 5.23 -43.76 -3.47
CA ALA A 87 6.33 -44.69 -3.67
C ALA A 87 7.68 -44.07 -3.28
N HIS A 88 8.29 -44.55 -2.21
CA HIS A 88 9.63 -44.15 -1.73
C HIS A 88 10.75 -45.04 -2.25
N ARG A 89 11.95 -44.47 -2.28
CA ARG A 89 13.20 -45.21 -2.42
C ARG A 89 13.45 -46.05 -1.16
N PRO A 90 14.36 -47.04 -1.22
CA PRO A 90 14.68 -47.89 -0.07
C PRO A 90 15.19 -47.13 1.17
N ASP A 91 15.64 -45.89 1.03
CA ASP A 91 16.04 -45.03 2.15
C ASP A 91 14.87 -44.53 3.01
N GLY A 92 13.62 -44.70 2.55
CA GLY A 92 12.41 -44.26 3.25
C GLY A 92 12.24 -42.74 3.33
N ILE A 93 13.14 -41.96 2.74
CA ILE A 93 13.15 -40.49 2.79
C ILE A 93 12.75 -39.93 1.43
N HIS A 94 13.42 -40.39 0.36
CA HIS A 94 13.24 -39.82 -0.96
C HIS A 94 12.15 -40.54 -1.74
N LEU A 95 11.35 -39.79 -2.49
CA LEU A 95 10.38 -40.36 -3.41
C LEU A 95 11.06 -40.95 -4.65
N THR A 96 10.49 -42.02 -5.19
CA THR A 96 10.80 -42.51 -6.55
C THR A 96 10.23 -41.55 -7.59
N ASP A 97 10.60 -41.71 -8.86
CA ASP A 97 10.05 -40.91 -9.96
C ASP A 97 8.51 -41.03 -10.02
N SER A 98 7.98 -42.24 -9.78
CA SER A 98 6.53 -42.48 -9.71
C SER A 98 5.87 -41.79 -8.50
N GLY A 99 6.56 -41.77 -7.35
CA GLY A 99 6.12 -41.05 -6.15
C GLY A 99 6.12 -39.53 -6.36
N LEU A 100 7.15 -38.98 -7.00
CA LEU A 100 7.23 -37.56 -7.34
C LEU A 100 6.14 -37.15 -8.34
N ALA A 101 5.85 -37.97 -9.35
CA ALA A 101 4.76 -37.70 -10.29
C ALA A 101 3.40 -37.67 -9.58
N ALA A 102 3.14 -38.63 -8.67
CA ALA A 102 1.92 -38.67 -7.88
C ALA A 102 1.81 -37.47 -6.90
N LEU A 103 2.92 -37.06 -6.26
CA LEU A 103 2.96 -35.84 -5.45
C LEU A 103 2.62 -34.62 -6.30
N GLY A 104 3.22 -34.49 -7.48
CA GLY A 104 2.96 -33.39 -8.41
C GLY A 104 1.48 -33.29 -8.78
N GLN A 105 0.84 -34.41 -9.11
CA GLN A 105 -0.59 -34.45 -9.40
C GLN A 105 -1.43 -34.00 -8.20
N ARG A 106 -1.17 -34.52 -7.00
CA ARG A 106 -1.90 -34.11 -5.78
C ARG A 106 -1.74 -32.63 -5.46
N CYS A 107 -0.52 -32.10 -5.60
CA CYS A 107 -0.27 -30.67 -5.43
C CYS A 107 -1.02 -29.84 -6.47
N ALA A 108 -1.07 -30.29 -7.74
CA ALA A 108 -1.82 -29.63 -8.80
C ALA A 108 -3.33 -29.63 -8.53
N ASP A 109 -3.89 -30.77 -8.09
CA ASP A 109 -5.31 -30.89 -7.72
C ASP A 109 -5.66 -29.99 -6.53
N ALA A 110 -4.81 -30.00 -5.49
CA ALA A 110 -4.97 -29.14 -4.32
C ALA A 110 -4.90 -27.66 -4.70
N LEU A 111 -3.94 -27.23 -5.53
CA LEU A 111 -3.84 -25.85 -6.02
C LEU A 111 -5.05 -25.46 -6.88
N SER A 112 -5.51 -26.36 -7.75
CA SER A 112 -6.63 -26.11 -8.67
C SER A 112 -7.97 -25.98 -7.95
N SER A 113 -8.07 -26.50 -6.73
CA SER A 113 -9.28 -26.41 -5.90
C SER A 113 -9.47 -25.06 -5.19
N PHE A 114 -8.47 -24.18 -5.21
CA PHE A 114 -8.63 -22.79 -4.76
C PHE A 114 -9.29 -21.96 -5.88
N GLU A 115 -10.09 -20.97 -5.49
CA GLU A 115 -10.65 -20.01 -6.44
C GLU A 115 -9.52 -19.25 -7.16
N ASP A 116 -9.58 -19.17 -8.49
CA ASP A 116 -8.60 -18.42 -9.27
C ASP A 116 -8.83 -16.91 -9.15
N THR A 117 -8.29 -16.35 -8.07
CA THR A 117 -8.23 -14.90 -7.84
C THR A 117 -6.87 -14.31 -8.24
N ALA A 118 -6.05 -15.09 -8.96
CA ALA A 118 -4.70 -14.69 -9.31
C ALA A 118 -4.74 -13.59 -10.38
N LEU A 119 -4.27 -12.41 -9.99
CA LEU A 119 -4.09 -11.31 -10.90
C LEU A 119 -2.85 -11.56 -11.77
N ILE A 120 -2.91 -11.06 -13.01
CA ILE A 120 -1.74 -10.91 -13.85
C ILE A 120 -0.82 -9.92 -13.16
N ARG A 121 0.43 -10.31 -12.96
CA ARG A 121 1.51 -9.44 -12.53
C ARG A 121 2.54 -9.32 -13.65
N GLN A 122 2.90 -8.08 -13.95
CA GLN A 122 3.96 -7.77 -14.92
C GLN A 122 4.92 -6.76 -14.30
N TRP A 123 6.20 -7.12 -14.20
CA TRP A 123 7.24 -6.15 -13.86
C TRP A 123 7.50 -5.22 -15.05
N LEU A 124 7.45 -3.92 -14.79
CA LEU A 124 7.65 -2.86 -15.79
C LEU A 124 8.98 -2.16 -15.58
N TRP A 125 9.43 -2.09 -14.33
CA TRP A 125 10.68 -1.46 -13.95
C TRP A 125 11.25 -2.06 -12.67
N ASN A 126 12.57 -2.22 -12.62
CA ASN A 126 13.28 -2.72 -11.46
C ASN A 126 14.70 -2.17 -11.42
N SER A 127 14.95 -1.20 -10.54
CA SER A 127 16.25 -0.57 -10.35
C SER A 127 16.56 -0.34 -8.87
N GLY A 128 17.74 0.22 -8.61
CA GLY A 128 18.14 0.64 -7.27
C GLY A 128 17.27 1.78 -6.69
N GLN A 129 16.50 2.51 -7.51
CA GLN A 129 15.68 3.64 -7.06
C GLN A 129 14.17 3.36 -7.14
N TYR A 130 13.73 2.67 -8.19
CA TYR A 130 12.31 2.42 -8.41
C TYR A 130 12.00 0.96 -8.71
N HIS A 131 10.85 0.54 -8.20
CA HIS A 131 10.15 -0.65 -8.63
C HIS A 131 8.82 -0.21 -9.25
N ALA A 132 8.47 -0.74 -10.41
CA ALA A 132 7.15 -0.57 -11.00
C ALA A 132 6.63 -1.90 -11.53
N TRP A 133 5.38 -2.24 -11.18
CA TRP A 133 4.72 -3.44 -11.68
C TRP A 133 3.23 -3.23 -11.82
N TYR A 134 2.64 -3.89 -12.82
CA TYR A 134 1.21 -3.97 -13.03
C TYR A 134 0.59 -5.13 -12.25
N GLU A 135 -0.65 -4.93 -11.79
CA GLU A 135 -1.57 -5.96 -11.32
C GLU A 135 -2.97 -5.73 -11.90
N GLY A 136 -3.56 -6.77 -12.48
CA GLY A 136 -4.95 -6.73 -12.95
C GLY A 136 -5.43 -8.07 -13.52
N GLU A 137 -6.72 -8.17 -13.83
CA GLU A 137 -7.32 -9.41 -14.34
C GLU A 137 -6.98 -9.68 -15.82
N THR A 138 -6.76 -8.60 -16.58
CA THR A 138 -6.44 -8.60 -18.02
C THR A 138 -5.27 -7.66 -18.32
N LEU A 139 -4.60 -7.82 -19.46
CA LEU A 139 -3.59 -6.88 -19.96
C LEU A 139 -4.19 -5.70 -20.74
N THR A 140 -5.49 -5.76 -21.07
CA THR A 140 -6.20 -4.70 -21.81
C THR A 140 -7.35 -4.11 -20.99
N PRO A 141 -7.07 -3.50 -19.82
CA PRO A 141 -8.12 -2.94 -18.99
C PRO A 141 -8.71 -1.67 -19.63
N LYS A 142 -9.99 -1.39 -19.34
CA LYS A 142 -10.63 -0.11 -19.71
C LYS A 142 -9.99 1.09 -19.02
N GLY A 143 -9.49 0.89 -17.80
CA GLY A 143 -8.78 1.90 -17.04
C GLY A 143 -7.79 1.31 -16.06
N VAL A 144 -6.76 2.08 -15.72
CA VAL A 144 -5.68 1.69 -14.82
C VAL A 144 -5.33 2.84 -13.87
N VAL A 145 -5.11 2.50 -12.61
CA VAL A 145 -4.58 3.44 -11.61
C VAL A 145 -3.06 3.34 -11.59
N ILE A 146 -2.36 4.46 -11.66
CA ILE A 146 -0.94 4.54 -11.33
C ILE A 146 -0.85 4.98 -9.87
N SER A 147 -0.49 4.05 -8.97
CA SER A 147 -0.43 4.31 -7.54
C SER A 147 0.99 4.67 -7.12
N LEU A 148 1.16 5.90 -6.62
CA LEU A 148 2.44 6.47 -6.23
C LEU A 148 2.65 6.37 -4.70
N PRO A 149 3.88 6.08 -4.25
CA PRO A 149 4.17 5.85 -2.84
C PRO A 149 4.05 7.14 -2.01
N HIS A 150 3.70 7.00 -0.74
CA HIS A 150 3.90 8.07 0.23
C HIS A 150 5.37 8.21 0.61
N ALA A 151 5.69 9.24 1.39
CA ALA A 151 7.00 9.34 2.01
C ALA A 151 7.25 8.14 2.93
N VAL A 152 8.29 7.38 2.61
CA VAL A 152 8.80 6.20 3.35
C VAL A 152 9.84 6.63 4.37
N ALA A 153 9.85 5.96 5.53
CA ALA A 153 10.78 6.26 6.62
C ALA A 153 12.19 5.73 6.34
N ASP A 154 12.27 4.48 5.87
CA ASP A 154 13.51 3.75 5.64
C ASP A 154 13.62 3.34 4.17
N ASN A 155 13.53 2.04 3.88
CA ASN A 155 13.57 1.47 2.55
C ASN A 155 12.14 1.20 2.02
N GLY A 156 11.69 2.00 1.07
CA GLY A 156 10.36 1.85 0.48
C GLY A 156 10.13 0.55 -0.29
N PHE A 157 11.19 -0.23 -0.59
CA PHE A 157 11.03 -1.54 -1.20
C PHE A 157 10.46 -2.59 -0.24
N ALA A 158 10.58 -2.40 1.07
CA ALA A 158 10.00 -3.27 2.09
C ALA A 158 8.49 -3.02 2.33
N GLU A 159 7.95 -1.91 1.82
CA GLU A 159 6.52 -1.59 1.95
C GLU A 159 5.72 -2.23 0.82
N SER A 160 4.44 -2.56 1.04
CA SER A 160 3.53 -2.97 -0.05
C SER A 160 3.27 -1.83 -1.04
N GLY A 161 2.70 -2.12 -2.22
CA GLY A 161 2.24 -1.06 -3.12
C GLY A 161 1.21 -0.16 -2.43
N PHE A 162 1.24 1.15 -2.69
CA PHE A 162 0.32 2.07 -2.01
C PHE A 162 -1.14 1.74 -2.36
N GLY A 163 -1.95 1.43 -1.33
CA GLY A 163 -3.33 0.98 -1.52
C GLY A 163 -3.50 -0.43 -2.08
N GLN A 164 -2.45 -1.24 -2.17
CA GLN A 164 -2.45 -2.53 -2.88
C GLN A 164 -3.58 -3.47 -2.45
N ARG A 165 -3.72 -3.70 -1.14
CA ARG A 165 -4.80 -4.55 -0.60
C ARG A 165 -6.20 -4.03 -0.98
N PHE A 166 -6.39 -2.71 -0.98
CA PHE A 166 -7.68 -2.09 -1.31
C PHE A 166 -8.03 -2.30 -2.78
N PHE A 167 -7.11 -2.01 -3.70
CA PHE A 167 -7.37 -2.15 -5.13
C PHE A 167 -7.54 -3.60 -5.56
N ARG A 168 -6.75 -4.51 -4.99
CA ARG A 168 -6.92 -5.95 -5.24
C ARG A 168 -8.29 -6.45 -4.82
N LYS A 169 -8.76 -6.08 -3.63
CA LYS A 169 -10.11 -6.43 -3.18
C LYS A 169 -11.22 -5.85 -4.08
N ARG A 170 -10.95 -4.72 -4.75
CA ARG A 170 -11.87 -4.07 -5.68
C ARG A 170 -11.77 -4.61 -7.12
N GLY A 171 -10.79 -5.46 -7.44
CA GLY A 171 -10.51 -5.88 -8.81
C GLY A 171 -10.06 -4.71 -9.72
N THR A 172 -9.52 -3.63 -9.14
CA THR A 172 -9.09 -2.47 -9.93
C THR A 172 -7.71 -2.74 -10.53
N PRO A 173 -7.51 -2.57 -11.85
CA PRO A 173 -6.19 -2.64 -12.47
C PRO A 173 -5.28 -1.50 -11.96
N VAL A 174 -4.07 -1.84 -11.52
CA VAL A 174 -3.13 -0.87 -10.96
C VAL A 174 -1.72 -1.12 -11.45
N VAL A 175 -1.01 -0.06 -11.80
CA VAL A 175 0.45 -0.04 -11.81
C VAL A 175 0.91 0.57 -10.49
N TYR A 176 1.62 -0.21 -9.67
CA TYR A 176 2.23 0.31 -8.47
C TYR A 176 3.62 0.82 -8.77
N VAL A 177 3.94 1.99 -8.24
CA VAL A 177 5.31 2.50 -8.16
C VAL A 177 5.75 2.42 -6.71
N ARG A 178 6.99 2.00 -6.47
CA ARG A 178 7.68 2.17 -5.19
C ARG A 178 8.96 2.92 -5.44
N ALA A 179 9.27 3.86 -4.56
CA ALA A 179 10.55 4.52 -4.51
C ALA A 179 11.34 3.94 -3.34
N ARG A 180 12.65 3.72 -3.51
CA ARG A 180 13.53 3.26 -2.43
C ARG A 180 13.51 4.20 -1.23
N MET A 181 13.43 5.51 -1.49
CA MET A 181 13.46 6.54 -0.46
C MET A 181 12.56 7.72 -0.78
N SER A 182 12.30 8.56 0.22
CA SER A 182 11.53 9.79 0.05
C SER A 182 12.34 10.89 -0.63
N ASN A 183 12.51 10.80 -1.95
CA ASN A 183 13.27 11.74 -2.77
C ASN A 183 12.37 12.71 -3.58
N TRP A 184 11.05 12.70 -3.36
CA TRP A 184 10.10 13.53 -4.11
C TRP A 184 10.25 13.40 -5.63
N PHE A 185 10.68 12.24 -6.13
CA PHE A 185 10.84 12.00 -7.56
C PHE A 185 11.79 13.01 -8.23
N GLN A 186 12.84 13.45 -7.53
CA GLN A 186 13.82 14.44 -7.97
C GLN A 186 15.11 13.79 -8.50
N ASP A 187 14.95 12.72 -9.26
CA ASP A 187 16.05 12.02 -9.91
C ASP A 187 15.74 11.84 -11.40
N ASP A 188 16.76 11.61 -12.22
CA ASP A 188 16.62 11.55 -13.67
C ASP A 188 15.81 10.32 -14.15
N GLU A 189 15.83 9.23 -13.38
CA GLU A 189 15.28 7.93 -13.77
C GLU A 189 13.74 7.93 -13.76
N VAL A 190 13.09 8.77 -12.96
CA VAL A 190 11.63 8.71 -12.77
C VAL A 190 10.84 8.84 -14.08
N PHE A 191 11.33 9.61 -15.06
CA PHE A 191 10.64 9.76 -16.35
C PHE A 191 10.83 8.55 -17.25
N ASP A 192 11.93 7.80 -17.13
CA ASP A 192 12.10 6.51 -17.81
C ASP A 192 11.13 5.48 -17.24
N VAL A 193 10.91 5.48 -15.91
CA VAL A 193 9.88 4.68 -15.27
C VAL A 193 8.50 5.02 -15.83
N ALA A 194 8.14 6.31 -15.91
CA ALA A 194 6.87 6.74 -16.48
C ALA A 194 6.70 6.33 -17.95
N LYS A 195 7.78 6.44 -18.74
CA LYS A 195 7.80 6.00 -20.15
C LYS A 195 7.59 4.50 -20.28
N ALA A 196 8.25 3.68 -19.46
CA ALA A 196 8.07 2.24 -19.44
C ALA A 196 6.63 1.85 -19.07
N ILE A 197 6.06 2.51 -18.06
CA ILE A 197 4.66 2.33 -17.67
C ILE A 197 3.72 2.69 -18.83
N ARG A 198 3.92 3.86 -19.46
CA ARG A 198 3.07 4.32 -20.56
C ARG A 198 3.17 3.42 -21.79
N ALA A 199 4.35 2.87 -22.09
CA ALA A 199 4.56 1.94 -23.19
C ALA A 199 3.82 0.61 -22.99
N PHE A 200 3.65 0.17 -21.75
CA PHE A 200 2.90 -1.05 -21.41
C PHE A 200 1.38 -0.86 -21.50
N ILE A 201 0.87 0.32 -21.13
CA ILE A 201 -0.57 0.58 -21.07
C ILE A 201 -1.13 0.78 -22.49
N PRO A 202 -2.20 0.07 -22.91
CA PRO A 202 -2.86 0.30 -24.19
C PRO A 202 -3.33 1.75 -24.36
N LYS A 203 -3.32 2.25 -25.61
CA LYS A 203 -3.57 3.68 -25.88
C LYS A 203 -4.96 4.14 -25.46
N GLU A 204 -5.95 3.26 -25.55
CA GLU A 204 -7.36 3.53 -25.27
C GLU A 204 -7.70 3.40 -23.77
N THR A 205 -6.78 2.88 -22.96
CA THR A 205 -6.98 2.69 -21.52
C THR A 205 -6.96 4.05 -20.80
N LYS A 206 -7.99 4.30 -19.99
CA LYS A 206 -8.06 5.47 -19.10
C LYS A 206 -6.99 5.40 -18.01
N VAL A 207 -6.16 6.43 -17.89
CA VAL A 207 -5.06 6.48 -16.92
C VAL A 207 -5.37 7.45 -15.80
N VAL A 208 -5.28 6.97 -14.56
CA VAL A 208 -5.47 7.81 -13.37
C VAL A 208 -4.27 7.73 -12.46
N THR A 209 -3.58 8.84 -12.21
CA THR A 209 -2.53 8.88 -11.19
C THR A 209 -3.15 9.12 -9.81
N TYR A 210 -2.64 8.42 -8.79
CA TYR A 210 -3.13 8.52 -7.42
C TYR A 210 -1.99 8.50 -6.42
N GLY A 211 -2.05 9.42 -5.45
CA GLY A 211 -1.15 9.40 -4.30
C GLY A 211 -1.58 10.37 -3.22
N ALA A 212 -0.86 10.35 -2.10
CA ALA A 212 -0.94 11.39 -1.08
C ALA A 212 0.45 11.93 -0.70
N SER A 213 0.51 13.18 -0.24
CA SER A 213 1.76 13.84 0.16
C SER A 213 2.78 13.81 -0.98
N MET A 214 3.97 13.25 -0.75
CA MET A 214 4.96 12.94 -1.78
C MET A 214 4.37 12.20 -2.99
N GLY A 215 3.51 11.20 -2.77
CA GLY A 215 2.89 10.45 -3.87
C GLY A 215 1.92 11.29 -4.69
N ALA A 216 1.25 12.28 -4.08
CA ALA A 216 0.41 13.22 -4.81
C ALA A 216 1.26 14.20 -5.63
N TYR A 217 2.42 14.62 -5.10
CA TYR A 217 3.44 15.34 -5.88
C TYR A 217 3.85 14.52 -7.12
N GLY A 218 4.21 13.25 -6.94
CA GLY A 218 4.60 12.37 -8.06
C GLY A 218 3.48 12.13 -9.06
N GLY A 219 2.25 11.96 -8.58
CA GLY A 219 1.07 11.77 -9.45
C GLY A 219 0.77 13.00 -10.31
N LEU A 220 1.01 14.20 -9.80
CA LEU A 220 0.92 15.45 -10.58
C LEU A 220 2.10 15.59 -11.53
N LEU A 221 3.34 15.43 -11.05
CA LEU A 221 4.58 15.54 -11.84
C LEU A 221 4.55 14.60 -13.06
N LEU A 222 4.17 13.34 -12.88
CA LEU A 222 4.23 12.32 -13.95
C LEU A 222 2.97 12.28 -14.81
N SER A 223 1.95 13.10 -14.52
CA SER A 223 0.65 13.03 -15.20
C SER A 223 0.76 13.29 -16.70
N GLY A 224 1.64 14.19 -17.15
CA GLY A 224 1.90 14.44 -18.57
C GLY A 224 2.55 13.25 -19.27
N ALA A 225 3.66 12.75 -18.72
CA ALA A 225 4.41 11.62 -19.28
C ALA A 225 3.59 10.31 -19.33
N LEU A 226 2.67 10.13 -18.38
CA LEU A 226 1.76 8.98 -18.34
C LEU A 226 0.51 9.15 -19.22
N ALA A 227 0.32 10.31 -19.84
CA ALA A 227 -0.89 10.71 -20.54
C ALA A 227 -2.15 10.46 -19.68
N ALA A 228 -2.11 10.95 -18.42
CA ALA A 228 -3.19 10.74 -17.48
C ALA A 228 -4.46 11.48 -17.91
N ASP A 229 -5.61 10.82 -17.78
CA ASP A 229 -6.93 11.45 -17.90
C ASP A 229 -7.33 12.15 -16.59
N ARG A 230 -6.86 11.66 -15.45
CA ARG A 230 -7.22 12.17 -14.12
C ARG A 230 -6.08 12.04 -13.11
N VAL A 231 -6.00 12.98 -12.19
CA VAL A 231 -5.07 12.98 -11.06
C VAL A 231 -5.87 13.04 -9.76
N LEU A 232 -5.74 12.03 -8.91
CA LEU A 232 -6.24 12.03 -7.54
C LEU A 232 -5.10 12.41 -6.58
N ALA A 233 -5.02 13.69 -6.23
CA ALA A 233 -3.96 14.23 -5.38
C ALA A 233 -4.48 14.49 -3.96
N VAL A 234 -4.02 13.71 -2.99
CA VAL A 234 -4.43 13.87 -1.58
C VAL A 234 -3.33 14.58 -0.77
N ALA A 235 -3.62 15.76 -0.24
CA ALA A 235 -2.65 16.61 0.46
C ALA A 235 -1.32 16.78 -0.30
N PRO A 236 -1.34 17.15 -1.60
CA PRO A 236 -0.11 17.33 -2.36
C PRO A 236 0.77 18.40 -1.73
N GLN A 237 2.07 18.16 -1.72
CA GLN A 237 3.04 19.22 -1.52
C GLN A 237 3.44 19.72 -2.90
N TYR A 238 3.34 21.02 -3.13
CA TYR A 238 3.83 21.63 -4.35
C TYR A 238 5.35 21.48 -4.42
N SER A 239 6.04 21.78 -3.31
CA SER A 239 7.47 21.56 -3.18
C SER A 239 7.87 21.31 -1.72
N ILE A 240 9.03 20.70 -1.53
CA ILE A 240 9.76 20.70 -0.25
C ILE A 240 11.13 21.36 -0.37
N ASP A 241 11.45 21.92 -1.54
CA ASP A 241 12.63 22.74 -1.76
C ASP A 241 12.53 24.01 -0.92
N ARG A 242 13.54 24.25 -0.09
CA ARG A 242 13.59 25.42 0.80
C ARG A 242 13.81 26.73 0.07
N ALA A 243 14.31 26.71 -1.17
CA ALA A 243 14.38 27.88 -2.02
C ALA A 243 12.97 28.38 -2.41
N ILE A 244 12.01 27.46 -2.56
CA ILE A 244 10.63 27.75 -2.96
C ILE A 244 9.72 27.90 -1.72
N VAL A 245 9.86 27.00 -0.74
CA VAL A 245 9.01 26.92 0.46
C VAL A 245 9.83 27.00 1.76
N PRO A 246 10.49 28.13 2.07
CA PRO A 246 11.35 28.25 3.26
C PRO A 246 10.60 28.04 4.60
N TRP A 247 9.28 28.17 4.59
CA TRP A 247 8.39 27.93 5.73
C TRP A 247 8.07 26.43 5.93
N GLU A 248 8.33 25.55 4.96
CA GLU A 248 8.06 24.12 5.06
C GLU A 248 9.19 23.39 5.79
N LYS A 249 8.98 23.12 7.09
CA LYS A 249 9.99 22.49 7.95
C LYS A 249 9.75 21.00 8.17
N ARG A 250 8.57 20.46 7.84
CA ARG A 250 8.18 19.07 8.18
C ARG A 250 9.06 18.03 7.48
N TRP A 251 9.53 18.33 6.27
CA TRP A 251 10.28 17.41 5.41
C TRP A 251 11.76 17.77 5.27
N SER A 252 12.30 18.50 6.26
CA SER A 252 13.66 19.02 6.23
C SER A 252 14.74 17.96 5.97
N LYS A 253 14.57 16.73 6.47
CA LYS A 253 15.53 15.64 6.23
C LYS A 253 15.52 15.19 4.77
N ALA A 254 14.34 15.09 4.16
CA ALA A 254 14.20 14.73 2.75
C ALA A 254 14.72 15.86 1.85
N ALA A 255 14.34 17.11 2.12
CA ALA A 255 14.79 18.28 1.37
C ALA A 255 16.32 18.44 1.38
N LYS A 256 16.98 18.17 2.51
CA LYS A 256 18.46 18.19 2.60
C LYS A 256 19.15 17.07 1.83
N ARG A 257 18.47 15.94 1.65
CA ARG A 257 19.01 14.77 0.94
C ARG A 257 18.87 14.92 -0.57
N ILE A 258 17.82 15.61 -1.01
CA ILE A 258 17.63 15.99 -2.41
C ILE A 258 18.59 17.16 -2.67
N ASP A 259 19.81 16.82 -3.08
CA ASP A 259 20.86 17.80 -3.39
C ASP A 259 20.62 18.37 -4.79
N GLY A 260 19.70 19.33 -4.87
CA GLY A 260 19.21 19.92 -6.12
C GLY A 260 17.87 19.34 -6.57
N PHE A 261 16.88 20.22 -6.73
CA PHE A 261 15.59 19.87 -7.33
C PHE A 261 15.70 20.07 -8.84
N VAL A 262 15.61 18.99 -9.59
CA VAL A 262 15.85 18.96 -11.04
C VAL A 262 14.55 19.01 -11.85
N HIS A 263 13.42 18.63 -11.24
CA HIS A 263 12.13 18.58 -11.92
C HIS A 263 11.15 19.57 -11.32
N ARG A 264 10.65 20.50 -12.14
CA ARG A 264 9.59 21.43 -11.76
C ARG A 264 8.24 20.87 -12.18
N MET A 265 7.30 20.79 -11.23
CA MET A 265 5.99 20.18 -11.50
C MET A 265 5.21 20.85 -12.63
N GLU A 266 5.29 22.17 -12.74
CA GLU A 266 4.59 22.96 -13.77
C GLU A 266 5.00 22.59 -15.19
N ASP A 267 6.25 22.15 -15.39
CA ASP A 267 6.78 21.79 -16.70
C ASP A 267 6.27 20.41 -17.19
N HIS A 268 5.68 19.60 -16.28
CA HIS A 268 5.35 18.20 -16.55
C HIS A 268 3.91 17.80 -16.23
N VAL A 269 3.19 18.59 -15.43
CA VAL A 269 1.79 18.33 -15.12
C VAL A 269 0.97 18.33 -16.41
N SER A 270 0.12 17.33 -16.59
CA SER A 270 -0.73 17.21 -17.78
C SER A 270 -1.64 18.44 -17.87
N PRO A 271 -1.69 19.18 -18.99
CA PRO A 271 -2.58 20.33 -19.13
C PRO A 271 -4.04 19.89 -19.23
N THR A 272 -4.34 18.68 -19.71
CA THR A 272 -5.71 18.24 -19.99
C THR A 272 -6.30 17.30 -18.94
N ALA A 273 -5.49 16.69 -18.08
CA ALA A 273 -5.98 15.77 -17.06
C ALA A 273 -6.90 16.49 -16.07
N GLN A 274 -7.98 15.86 -15.60
CA GLN A 274 -8.76 16.41 -14.49
C GLN A 274 -8.01 16.21 -13.16
N LYS A 275 -7.68 17.29 -12.43
CA LYS A 275 -7.00 17.21 -11.12
C LYS A 275 -8.01 17.36 -9.99
N LEU A 276 -8.15 16.33 -9.17
CA LEU A 276 -8.96 16.34 -7.96
C LEU A 276 -8.04 16.42 -6.74
N VAL A 277 -7.93 17.60 -6.15
CA VAL A 277 -7.01 17.90 -5.06
C VAL A 277 -7.74 17.96 -3.72
N PHE A 278 -7.46 17.01 -2.83
CA PHE A 278 -8.09 16.95 -1.50
C PHE A 278 -7.14 17.53 -0.45
N TYR A 279 -7.56 18.55 0.30
CA TYR A 279 -6.67 19.21 1.28
C TYR A 279 -7.41 19.80 2.48
N ASP A 280 -6.71 20.02 3.59
CA ASP A 280 -7.24 20.77 4.73
C ASP A 280 -6.98 22.29 4.57
N PRO A 281 -8.01 23.12 4.33
CA PRO A 281 -7.82 24.57 4.19
C PRO A 281 -7.39 25.27 5.49
N LEU A 282 -7.45 24.57 6.63
CA LEU A 282 -7.02 25.09 7.92
C LEU A 282 -5.58 24.67 8.26
N ASN A 283 -4.93 23.82 7.47
CA ASN A 283 -3.56 23.39 7.70
C ASN A 283 -2.54 24.26 6.92
N ALA A 284 -1.26 24.16 7.26
CA ALA A 284 -0.15 24.75 6.50
C ALA A 284 -0.10 24.25 5.04
N ASP A 285 -0.62 23.05 4.74
CA ASP A 285 -0.77 22.54 3.37
C ASP A 285 -1.52 23.50 2.45
N ARG A 286 -2.42 24.34 2.97
CA ARG A 286 -3.08 25.37 2.14
C ARG A 286 -2.10 26.32 1.45
N ASN A 287 -0.93 26.55 2.06
CA ASN A 287 0.12 27.38 1.50
C ASN A 287 0.86 26.64 0.38
N GLN A 288 0.93 25.30 0.42
CA GLN A 288 1.37 24.50 -0.73
C GLN A 288 0.34 24.60 -1.86
N ILE A 289 -0.96 24.48 -1.52
CA ILE A 289 -2.04 24.55 -2.52
C ILE A 289 -2.07 25.90 -3.24
N ALA A 290 -1.76 26.99 -2.55
CA ALA A 290 -1.73 28.33 -3.12
C ALA A 290 -0.60 28.57 -4.15
N LEU A 291 0.36 27.64 -4.28
CA LEU A 291 1.45 27.74 -5.25
C LEU A 291 1.10 27.11 -6.61
N PHE A 292 0.04 26.31 -6.70
CA PHE A 292 -0.39 25.75 -7.97
C PHE A 292 -1.03 26.84 -8.84
N ASP A 293 -0.61 26.92 -10.10
CA ASP A 293 -1.36 27.63 -11.13
C ASP A 293 -2.54 26.76 -11.57
N THR A 294 -3.75 27.14 -11.14
CA THR A 294 -4.95 26.32 -11.33
C THR A 294 -5.85 26.89 -12.42
N ASP A 295 -6.30 26.03 -13.32
CA ASP A 295 -7.31 26.29 -14.36
C ASP A 295 -8.60 25.48 -14.12
N ASP A 296 -9.47 25.40 -15.14
CA ASP A 296 -10.75 24.67 -15.11
C ASP A 296 -10.61 23.15 -14.96
N THR A 297 -9.41 22.60 -15.20
CA THR A 297 -9.12 21.19 -14.96
C THR A 297 -8.88 20.87 -13.49
N TRP A 298 -8.70 21.88 -12.63
CA TRP A 298 -8.44 21.71 -11.20
C TRP A 298 -9.71 21.85 -10.36
N SER A 299 -10.02 20.81 -9.59
CA SER A 299 -11.00 20.85 -8.51
C SER A 299 -10.29 20.79 -7.16
N LEU A 300 -10.43 21.85 -6.36
CA LEU A 300 -9.87 21.92 -5.00
C LEU A 300 -10.93 21.50 -3.96
N ILE A 301 -10.87 20.25 -3.51
CA ILE A 301 -11.78 19.66 -2.53
C ILE A 301 -11.28 19.90 -1.10
N LYS A 302 -12.00 20.72 -0.35
CA LYS A 302 -11.70 21.04 1.05
C LYS A 302 -12.20 19.95 2.01
N ILE A 303 -11.29 19.40 2.81
CA ILE A 303 -11.55 18.48 3.93
C ILE A 303 -11.03 19.12 5.24
N PRO A 304 -11.82 19.99 5.89
CA PRO A 304 -11.37 20.72 7.08
C PRO A 304 -11.00 19.81 8.26
N LEU A 305 -10.02 20.25 9.03
CA LEU A 305 -9.52 19.55 10.23
C LEU A 305 -8.99 18.16 9.92
N ALA A 306 -8.41 17.99 8.74
CA ALA A 306 -7.72 16.77 8.33
C ALA A 306 -6.20 16.85 8.56
N SER A 307 -5.67 18.03 8.86
CA SER A 307 -4.23 18.28 8.85
C SER A 307 -3.61 17.83 7.51
N HIS A 308 -2.36 17.39 7.52
CA HIS A 308 -1.73 16.71 6.39
C HIS A 308 -2.27 15.29 6.16
N GLN A 309 -3.02 14.73 7.13
CA GLN A 309 -3.47 13.34 7.13
C GLN A 309 -4.85 13.17 6.47
N VAL A 310 -5.02 13.79 5.29
CA VAL A 310 -6.30 13.80 4.56
C VAL A 310 -6.77 12.39 4.19
N ALA A 311 -5.86 11.52 3.73
CA ALA A 311 -6.20 10.13 3.40
C ALA A 311 -6.73 9.37 4.63
N GLN A 312 -6.05 9.45 5.78
CA GLN A 312 -6.50 8.84 7.03
C GLN A 312 -7.84 9.43 7.51
N ARG A 313 -8.02 10.75 7.37
CA ARG A 313 -9.26 11.42 7.73
C ARG A 313 -10.47 10.92 6.91
N LEU A 314 -10.27 10.69 5.62
CA LEU A 314 -11.27 10.10 4.72
C LEU A 314 -11.49 8.61 5.05
N LEU A 315 -10.44 7.87 5.39
CA LEU A 315 -10.51 6.46 5.79
C LEU A 315 -11.37 6.29 7.06
N ASP A 316 -11.06 7.03 8.12
CA ASP A 316 -11.80 6.97 9.39
C ASP A 316 -13.31 7.25 9.17
N SER A 317 -13.62 8.21 8.29
CA SER A 317 -15.00 8.57 7.95
C SER A 317 -15.65 7.66 6.90
N LYS A 318 -14.99 6.56 6.49
CA LYS A 318 -15.42 5.64 5.42
C LYS A 318 -15.83 6.36 4.13
N SER A 319 -15.15 7.47 3.81
CA SER A 319 -15.35 8.23 2.58
C SER A 319 -14.19 8.09 1.59
N LEU A 320 -13.07 7.45 2.00
CA LEU A 320 -11.92 7.25 1.13
C LEU A 320 -12.24 6.38 -0.09
N SER A 321 -13.04 5.32 0.06
CA SER A 321 -13.40 4.43 -1.07
C SER A 321 -14.17 5.14 -2.18
N LEU A 322 -14.91 6.21 -1.84
CA LEU A 322 -15.68 7.00 -2.80
C LEU A 322 -14.78 7.73 -3.80
N LEU A 323 -13.50 7.97 -3.48
CA LEU A 323 -12.53 8.55 -4.42
C LEU A 323 -12.30 7.67 -5.65
N PHE A 324 -12.68 6.39 -5.61
CA PHE A 324 -12.45 5.44 -6.70
C PHE A 324 -13.75 5.00 -7.39
N ASN A 325 -14.88 5.63 -7.07
CA ASN A 325 -16.14 5.40 -7.77
C ASN A 325 -16.18 6.21 -9.07
N GLY A 326 -16.63 5.61 -10.18
CA GLY A 326 -16.63 6.27 -11.50
C GLY A 326 -15.23 6.68 -11.99
N LEU A 327 -14.17 6.09 -11.44
CA LEU A 327 -12.79 6.57 -11.61
C LEU A 327 -12.32 6.60 -13.07
N PHE A 328 -12.86 5.73 -13.92
CA PHE A 328 -12.52 5.64 -15.34
C PHE A 328 -13.63 6.21 -16.24
N ASP A 329 -14.71 6.71 -15.63
CA ASP A 329 -15.88 7.28 -16.29
C ASP A 329 -16.01 8.76 -15.82
N ASP A 330 -17.22 9.18 -15.41
CA ASP A 330 -17.59 10.54 -14.97
C ASP A 330 -16.75 11.10 -13.81
N GLY A 331 -16.07 10.23 -13.06
CA GLY A 331 -15.23 10.56 -11.94
C GLY A 331 -15.90 10.42 -10.57
N PRO A 332 -15.12 10.65 -9.50
CA PRO A 332 -15.59 10.50 -8.13
C PRO A 332 -16.71 11.47 -7.76
N PRO A 333 -17.73 11.05 -7.00
CA PRO A 333 -18.83 11.91 -6.58
C PRO A 333 -18.39 12.87 -5.47
N VAL A 334 -17.75 13.99 -5.84
CA VAL A 334 -17.13 14.96 -4.92
C VAL A 334 -18.08 15.46 -3.84
N ASN A 335 -19.34 15.74 -4.18
CA ASN A 335 -20.33 16.21 -3.23
C ASN A 335 -20.65 15.16 -2.16
N ASP A 336 -20.74 13.89 -2.54
CA ASP A 336 -21.03 12.80 -1.63
C ASP A 336 -19.82 12.48 -0.74
N ILE A 337 -18.61 12.57 -1.30
CA ILE A 337 -17.37 12.50 -0.50
C ILE A 337 -17.39 13.56 0.60
N ARG A 338 -17.69 14.82 0.27
CA ARG A 338 -17.75 15.92 1.25
C ARG A 338 -18.84 15.71 2.29
N LYS A 339 -20.04 15.28 1.87
CA LYS A 339 -21.16 14.98 2.78
C LYS A 339 -20.80 13.85 3.73
N ALA A 340 -20.28 12.72 3.23
CA ALA A 340 -19.87 11.57 4.03
C ALA A 340 -18.74 11.93 5.01
N ALA A 341 -17.70 12.62 4.53
CA ALA A 341 -16.58 13.06 5.36
C ALA A 341 -17.04 13.98 6.49
N ARG A 342 -18.01 14.88 6.23
CA ARG A 342 -18.60 15.75 7.24
C ARG A 342 -19.48 14.98 8.22
N ALA A 343 -20.39 14.14 7.74
CA ALA A 343 -21.33 13.39 8.56
C ALA A 343 -20.61 12.51 9.59
N ARG A 344 -19.57 11.80 9.15
CA ARG A 344 -18.79 10.87 9.97
C ARG A 344 -17.48 11.46 10.51
N ARG A 345 -17.40 12.79 10.61
CA ARG A 345 -16.18 13.47 11.10
C ARG A 345 -15.77 13.09 12.52
N ARG A 346 -16.76 12.81 13.37
CA ARG A 346 -16.57 12.45 14.78
C ARG A 346 -16.00 11.05 14.97
N ASP A 347 -15.95 10.24 13.91
CA ASP A 347 -15.36 8.90 13.95
C ASP A 347 -13.84 8.96 13.68
N SER A 348 -13.31 10.15 13.34
CA SER A 348 -11.91 10.33 12.99
C SER A 348 -11.06 10.84 14.14
N LYS A 349 -10.03 10.06 14.48
CA LYS A 349 -8.96 10.50 15.37
C LYS A 349 -8.23 11.73 14.81
N ILE A 350 -8.08 11.83 13.50
CA ILE A 350 -7.44 12.98 12.85
C ILE A 350 -8.25 14.27 13.05
N TYR A 351 -9.57 14.18 12.93
CA TYR A 351 -10.47 15.31 13.18
C TYR A 351 -10.29 15.85 14.61
N TRP A 352 -10.38 14.96 15.60
CA TRP A 352 -10.29 15.33 17.00
C TRP A 352 -8.90 15.81 17.39
N LEU A 353 -7.85 15.14 16.93
CA LEU A 353 -6.45 15.57 17.13
C LEU A 353 -6.21 16.97 16.55
N THR A 354 -6.71 17.23 15.34
CA THR A 354 -6.51 18.53 14.69
C THR A 354 -7.33 19.62 15.38
N LEU A 355 -8.55 19.30 15.81
CA LEU A 355 -9.40 20.22 16.58
C LEU A 355 -8.72 20.59 17.89
N ALA A 356 -8.27 19.61 18.67
CA ALA A 356 -7.59 19.83 19.96
C ALA A 356 -6.40 20.78 19.83
N ASN A 357 -5.50 20.51 18.86
CA ASN A 357 -4.33 21.37 18.62
C ASN A 357 -4.73 22.80 18.21
N LYS A 358 -5.76 22.96 17.37
CA LYS A 358 -6.18 24.27 16.89
C LYS A 358 -6.96 25.08 17.93
N SER A 359 -7.68 24.43 18.83
CA SER A 359 -8.44 25.11 19.87
C SER A 359 -7.64 25.35 21.15
N ALA A 360 -6.50 24.68 21.35
CA ALA A 360 -5.72 24.70 22.58
C ALA A 360 -5.45 26.10 23.15
N GLU A 361 -5.08 27.04 22.29
CA GLU A 361 -4.72 28.40 22.73
C GLU A 361 -5.94 29.25 23.09
N ARG A 362 -7.01 29.19 22.29
CA ARG A 362 -8.15 30.12 22.39
C ARG A 362 -9.36 29.54 23.12
N ARG A 363 -9.47 28.21 23.20
CA ARG A 363 -10.61 27.47 23.75
C ARG A 363 -10.12 26.19 24.43
N PRO A 364 -9.44 26.30 25.60
CA PRO A 364 -8.83 25.15 26.29
C PRO A 364 -9.85 24.05 26.64
N GLY A 365 -11.04 24.39 27.13
CA GLY A 365 -12.09 23.40 27.42
C GLY A 365 -12.54 22.61 26.18
N LEU A 366 -12.64 23.26 25.00
CA LEU A 366 -12.91 22.56 23.74
C LEU A 366 -11.74 21.64 23.36
N ALA A 367 -10.50 22.07 23.63
CA ALA A 367 -9.33 21.26 23.34
C ALA A 367 -9.27 20.01 24.22
N LEU A 368 -9.58 20.12 25.52
CA LEU A 368 -9.69 18.97 26.44
C LEU A 368 -10.80 18.02 26.01
N TYR A 369 -12.00 18.55 25.69
CA TYR A 369 -13.09 17.74 25.14
C TYR A 369 -12.65 17.00 23.86
N ALA A 370 -11.97 17.69 22.94
CA ALA A 370 -11.47 17.08 21.72
C ALA A 370 -10.39 16.01 21.99
N ILE A 371 -9.56 16.18 23.02
CA ILE A 371 -8.58 15.17 23.46
C ILE A 371 -9.31 13.90 23.89
N ASP A 372 -10.31 14.01 24.76
CA ASP A 372 -11.06 12.84 25.26
C ASP A 372 -11.76 12.11 24.12
N ARG A 373 -12.46 12.84 23.24
CA ARG A 373 -13.08 12.27 22.05
C ARG A 373 -12.07 11.62 21.09
N CYS A 374 -10.85 12.17 20.98
CA CYS A 374 -9.79 11.57 20.17
C CYS A 374 -9.37 10.22 20.73
N LEU A 375 -9.21 10.11 22.05
CA LEU A 375 -8.82 8.87 22.72
C LEU A 375 -9.88 7.78 22.60
N GLU A 376 -11.16 8.13 22.71
CA GLU A 376 -12.29 7.20 22.53
C GLU A 376 -12.30 6.53 21.15
N VAL A 377 -11.89 7.24 20.10
CA VAL A 377 -11.81 6.71 18.73
C VAL A 377 -10.43 6.15 18.37
N GLY A 378 -9.61 5.80 19.37
CA GLY A 378 -8.31 5.17 19.17
C GLY A 378 -7.18 6.13 18.79
N GLY A 379 -7.27 7.39 19.23
CA GLY A 379 -6.23 8.40 19.06
C GLY A 379 -4.94 8.08 19.84
N PRO A 380 -3.79 8.60 19.39
CA PRO A 380 -2.49 8.30 20.00
C PRO A 380 -2.32 8.97 21.37
N LYS A 381 -2.43 8.19 22.46
CA LYS A 381 -2.27 8.64 23.86
C LYS A 381 -1.02 9.50 24.07
N TRP A 382 0.13 9.03 23.58
CA TRP A 382 1.41 9.70 23.78
C TRP A 382 1.49 11.09 23.13
N LYS A 383 0.83 11.32 21.98
CA LYS A 383 0.80 12.65 21.33
C LYS A 383 -0.07 13.65 22.10
N LEU A 384 -1.07 13.16 22.82
CA LEU A 384 -2.05 13.99 23.52
C LEU A 384 -1.67 14.26 24.97
N LYS A 385 -0.82 13.42 25.58
CA LYS A 385 -0.41 13.52 26.99
C LYS A 385 0.07 14.92 27.36
N LYS A 386 1.12 15.41 26.68
CA LYS A 386 1.71 16.73 26.95
C LYS A 386 0.71 17.88 26.77
N LEU A 387 -0.12 17.80 25.73
CA LEU A 387 -1.13 18.83 25.47
C LEU A 387 -2.19 18.86 26.56
N ARG A 388 -2.66 17.68 26.99
CA ARG A 388 -3.63 17.54 28.10
C ARG A 388 -3.08 18.11 29.40
N GLU A 389 -1.87 17.71 29.79
CA GLU A 389 -1.21 18.21 31.01
C GLU A 389 -1.07 19.74 31.00
N THR A 390 -0.65 20.31 29.87
CA THR A 390 -0.51 21.76 29.70
C THR A 390 -1.85 22.49 29.83
N LEU A 391 -2.92 21.93 29.28
CA LEU A 391 -4.26 22.55 29.31
C LEU A 391 -4.92 22.43 30.68
N SER A 392 -4.82 21.27 31.33
CA SER A 392 -5.38 21.06 32.67
C SER A 392 -4.73 21.97 33.72
N ALA A 393 -3.42 22.23 33.62
CA ALA A 393 -2.74 23.17 34.50
C ALA A 393 -3.28 24.61 34.36
N ARG A 394 -3.75 25.00 33.16
CA ARG A 394 -4.33 26.33 32.90
C ARG A 394 -5.77 26.49 33.38
N GLU A 395 -6.50 25.41 33.61
CA GLU A 395 -7.85 25.48 34.21
C GLU A 395 -7.81 25.58 35.74
N THR A 396 -6.70 25.18 36.36
CA THR A 396 -6.46 25.28 37.81
C THR A 396 -5.80 26.60 38.24
N THR A 397 -5.53 27.52 37.32
CA THR A 397 -4.96 28.86 37.57
C THR A 397 -5.96 29.91 37.11
#